data_AF-A0A8A4TMI4-F1
#
_entry.id   AF-A0A8A4TMI4-F1
#
_cell.length_a   1.000
_cell.length_b   1.000
_cell.length_c   1.000
_cell.angle_alpha   90.00
_cell.angle_beta   90.00
_cell.angle_gamma   90.00
#
_symmetry.space_group_name_H-M   'P 1'
#
loop_
_entity.id
_entity.type
_entity.pdbx_description
1 polymer ?
#
loop_
_entity_poly.entity_id
_entity_poly.type
_entity_poly.pdbx_seq_one_letter_code
_entity_poly.pdbx_strand_id
1 'polypeptide(L)'
;MNDLKSLFSSNLKLLFFKTSKRDFDAFSLDHLKLGLFLTWIVGMGRWWDDPNANILQHLGMGSVIYIFVLAGIIWSVVWPLKPRNWSYRHVLTFVSLTSLPALLYAIPVERFVPISTAISLNIGFLAVVAAWRVALFFFYLSRHADLHWFKTMVVGLLPLSAIVSSLFFLNLHNVVFDIMGGLRDEGPSPHEGEYSVLMLLTMLSVMLIIPLLLTYAGLIYHEHKVKPNRTNALSREQVEPDASLDLDTPNEVFPNHREKAS
;
A
#
# COMPACT_ATOMS: atom_id res chain seq x y z
N MET A 1 -8.08 26.99 -3.79
CA MET A 1 -7.02 27.01 -2.75
C MET A 1 -7.40 26.20 -1.49
N ASN A 2 -8.68 26.09 -1.13
CA ASN A 2 -9.14 25.26 0.01
C ASN A 2 -8.93 23.75 -0.20
N ASP A 3 -9.03 23.27 -1.44
CA ASP A 3 -8.85 21.84 -1.74
C ASP A 3 -7.41 21.36 -1.59
N LEU A 4 -6.41 22.17 -1.99
CA LEU A 4 -5.01 21.76 -1.85
C LEU A 4 -4.61 21.63 -0.36
N LYS A 5 -5.12 22.53 0.48
CA LYS A 5 -4.88 22.51 1.93
C LYS A 5 -5.52 21.29 2.59
N SER A 6 -6.71 20.87 2.15
CA SER A 6 -7.36 19.66 2.66
C SER A 6 -6.60 18.40 2.23
N LEU A 7 -6.16 18.32 0.96
CA LEU A 7 -5.35 17.21 0.46
C LEU A 7 -4.04 17.04 1.24
N PHE A 8 -3.32 18.15 1.47
CA PHE A 8 -2.07 18.12 2.22
C PHE A 8 -2.29 17.79 3.70
N SER A 9 -3.36 18.33 4.30
CA SER A 9 -3.74 17.97 5.68
C SER A 9 -4.07 16.48 5.82
N SER A 10 -4.76 15.89 4.84
CA SER A 10 -5.07 14.45 4.83
C SER A 10 -3.80 13.62 4.69
N ASN A 11 -2.85 14.05 3.86
CA ASN A 11 -1.56 13.39 3.72
C ASN A 11 -0.75 13.46 5.04
N LEU A 12 -0.66 14.63 5.68
CA LEU A 12 0.02 14.75 6.97
C LEU A 12 -0.64 13.90 8.06
N LYS A 13 -1.97 13.85 8.12
CA LYS A 13 -2.67 12.95 9.04
C LYS A 13 -2.29 11.49 8.81
N LEU A 14 -2.14 11.07 7.54
CA LEU A 14 -1.70 9.73 7.19
C LEU A 14 -0.28 9.49 7.68
N LEU A 15 0.64 10.40 7.37
CA LEU A 15 2.04 10.30 7.77
C LEU A 15 2.24 10.26 9.28
N PHE A 16 1.38 10.93 10.05
CA PHE A 16 1.39 10.94 11.52
C PHE A 16 0.44 9.91 12.16
N PHE A 17 -0.02 8.89 11.43
CA PHE A 17 -0.87 7.81 11.95
C PHE A 17 -2.23 8.25 12.53
N LYS A 18 -2.71 9.45 12.15
CA LYS A 18 -3.96 10.05 12.65
C LYS A 18 -5.16 9.80 11.72
N THR A 19 -4.98 9.11 10.61
CA THR A 19 -6.03 8.86 9.61
C THR A 19 -7.07 7.84 10.12
N SER A 20 -8.34 8.17 9.99
CA SER A 20 -9.47 7.30 10.33
C SER A 20 -9.92 6.45 9.14
N LYS A 21 -10.75 5.42 9.39
CA LYS A 21 -11.32 4.57 8.31
C LYS A 21 -12.12 5.39 7.28
N ARG A 22 -12.87 6.39 7.75
CA ARG A 22 -13.64 7.31 6.89
C ARG A 22 -12.75 8.17 6.00
N ASP A 23 -11.57 8.55 6.49
CA ASP A 23 -10.62 9.35 5.71
C ASP A 23 -10.02 8.53 4.56
N PHE A 24 -9.83 7.22 4.73
CA PHE A 24 -9.38 6.33 3.65
C PHE A 24 -10.43 6.19 2.55
N ASP A 25 -11.71 6.07 2.92
CA ASP A 25 -12.80 5.97 1.94
C ASP A 25 -13.02 7.30 1.18
N ALA A 26 -12.55 8.42 1.75
CA ALA A 26 -12.57 9.74 1.11
C ALA A 26 -11.42 9.98 0.11
N PHE A 27 -10.53 9.01 -0.12
CA PHE A 27 -9.42 9.15 -1.06
C PHE A 27 -9.91 9.24 -2.52
N SER A 28 -10.02 10.47 -3.01
CA SER A 28 -10.36 10.80 -4.39
C SER A 28 -9.18 10.63 -5.35
N LEU A 29 -9.45 10.78 -6.66
CA LEU A 29 -8.41 10.79 -7.69
C LEU A 29 -7.40 11.94 -7.48
N ASP A 30 -7.79 12.99 -6.78
CA ASP A 30 -6.92 14.15 -6.53
C ASP A 30 -5.81 13.82 -5.54
N HIS A 31 -6.07 12.93 -4.57
CA HIS A 31 -5.04 12.40 -3.67
C HIS A 31 -4.02 11.57 -4.43
N LEU A 32 -4.48 10.77 -5.40
CA LEU A 32 -3.60 9.99 -6.26
C LEU A 32 -2.74 10.88 -7.16
N LYS A 33 -3.32 11.92 -7.77
CA LYS A 33 -2.58 12.90 -8.58
C LYS A 33 -1.51 13.60 -7.74
N LEU A 34 -1.84 14.02 -6.52
CA LEU A 34 -0.87 14.62 -5.59
C LEU A 34 0.26 13.65 -5.24
N GLY A 35 -0.06 12.41 -4.88
CA GLY A 35 0.94 11.40 -4.54
C GLY A 35 1.84 11.05 -5.73
N LEU A 36 1.28 10.94 -6.94
CA LEU A 36 2.03 10.73 -8.18
C LEU A 36 2.96 11.90 -8.47
N PHE A 37 2.48 13.13 -8.33
CA PHE A 37 3.28 14.34 -8.51
C PHE A 37 4.45 14.41 -7.53
N LEU A 38 4.21 14.15 -6.24
CA LEU A 38 5.27 14.07 -5.24
C LEU A 38 6.27 12.95 -5.53
N THR A 39 5.78 11.78 -5.93
CA THR A 39 6.65 10.64 -6.33
C THR A 39 7.53 11.00 -7.51
N TRP A 40 6.97 11.73 -8.48
CA TRP A 40 7.69 12.17 -9.67
C TRP A 40 8.78 13.20 -9.32
N ILE A 41 8.46 14.22 -8.50
CA ILE A 41 9.45 15.20 -8.01
C ILE A 41 10.58 14.50 -7.26
N VAL A 42 10.24 13.60 -6.34
CA VAL A 42 11.21 12.84 -5.55
C VAL A 42 12.09 11.97 -6.46
N GLY A 43 11.50 11.34 -7.48
CA GLY A 43 12.22 10.57 -8.48
C GLY A 43 13.19 11.42 -9.30
N MET A 44 12.78 12.61 -9.73
CA MET A 44 13.63 13.56 -10.44
C MET A 44 14.78 14.07 -9.56
N GLY A 45 14.49 14.41 -8.29
CA GLY A 45 15.49 14.88 -7.33
C GLY A 45 16.61 13.88 -7.07
N ARG A 46 16.32 12.57 -7.11
CA ARG A 46 17.33 11.51 -6.90
C ARG A 46 18.42 11.49 -7.96
N TRP A 47 18.08 11.75 -9.22
CA TRP A 47 18.98 11.61 -10.36
C TRP A 47 19.41 12.96 -10.93
N TRP A 48 19.06 14.07 -10.28
CA TRP A 48 19.33 15.42 -10.81
C TRP A 48 20.82 15.71 -10.93
N ASP A 49 21.64 15.16 -10.03
CA ASP A 49 23.09 15.40 -9.96
C ASP A 49 23.93 14.30 -10.63
N ASP A 50 23.28 13.35 -11.33
CA ASP A 50 23.94 12.18 -11.88
C ASP A 50 24.20 12.31 -13.40
N PRO A 51 25.45 12.53 -13.86
CA PRO A 51 25.75 12.70 -15.28
C PRO A 51 25.60 11.42 -16.12
N ASN A 52 25.50 10.24 -15.49
CA ASN A 52 25.43 8.94 -16.17
C ASN A 52 24.01 8.33 -16.20
N ALA A 53 23.01 9.03 -15.67
CA ALA A 53 21.66 8.47 -15.58
C ALA A 53 20.97 8.45 -16.95
N ASN A 54 20.20 7.40 -17.20
CA ASN A 54 19.46 7.25 -18.43
C ASN A 54 18.35 8.32 -18.50
N ILE A 55 17.93 8.76 -19.69
CA ILE A 55 16.97 9.88 -19.85
C ILE A 55 15.65 9.60 -19.09
N LEU A 56 15.21 8.34 -19.07
CA LEU A 56 14.05 7.86 -18.31
C LEU A 56 14.21 7.97 -16.78
N GLN A 57 15.43 7.90 -16.26
CA GLN A 57 15.76 8.07 -14.85
C GLN A 57 15.78 9.56 -14.46
N HIS A 58 16.38 10.42 -15.30
CA HIS A 58 16.31 11.87 -15.13
C HIS A 58 14.88 12.42 -15.19
N LEU A 59 14.03 11.83 -16.04
CA LEU A 59 12.60 12.14 -16.10
C LEU A 59 11.82 11.68 -14.87
N GLY A 60 12.42 10.96 -13.90
CA GLY A 60 11.74 10.46 -12.70
C GLY A 60 10.73 9.34 -12.97
N MET A 61 10.69 8.79 -14.19
CA MET A 61 9.69 7.80 -14.61
C MET A 61 9.89 6.46 -13.88
N GLY A 62 11.13 6.11 -13.53
CA GLY A 62 11.43 4.90 -12.76
C GLY A 62 10.70 4.84 -11.42
N SER A 63 10.61 5.96 -10.69
CA SER A 63 9.90 6.03 -9.41
C SER A 63 8.39 5.88 -9.57
N VAL A 64 7.82 6.38 -10.67
CA VAL A 64 6.40 6.20 -11.00
C VAL A 64 6.14 4.72 -11.30
N ILE A 65 6.90 4.10 -12.20
CA ILE A 65 6.75 2.67 -12.52
C ILE A 65 6.89 1.81 -11.26
N TYR A 66 7.86 2.13 -10.41
CA TYR A 66 8.08 1.44 -9.14
C TYR A 66 6.83 1.42 -8.25
N ILE A 67 6.15 2.55 -8.05
CA ILE A 67 4.97 2.57 -7.17
C ILE A 67 3.79 1.78 -7.75
N PHE A 68 3.65 1.72 -9.08
CA PHE A 68 2.62 0.91 -9.74
C PHE A 68 2.89 -0.59 -9.54
N VAL A 69 4.14 -1.02 -9.75
CA VAL A 69 4.57 -2.41 -9.53
C VAL A 69 4.43 -2.79 -8.06
N LEU A 70 4.92 -1.95 -7.15
CA LEU A 70 4.84 -2.19 -5.71
C LEU A 70 3.39 -2.29 -5.23
N ALA A 71 2.52 -1.37 -5.65
CA ALA A 71 1.10 -1.43 -5.35
C ALA A 71 0.45 -2.72 -5.90
N GLY A 72 0.89 -3.19 -7.07
CA GLY A 72 0.42 -4.44 -7.68
C GLY A 72 0.79 -5.66 -6.85
N ILE A 73 2.05 -5.74 -6.41
CA ILE A 73 2.53 -6.81 -5.54
C ILE A 73 1.75 -6.82 -4.22
N ILE A 74 1.64 -5.67 -3.54
CA ILE A 74 0.89 -5.55 -2.28
C ILE A 74 -0.57 -5.96 -2.49
N TRP A 75 -1.20 -5.45 -3.56
CA TRP A 75 -2.58 -5.78 -3.87
C TRP A 75 -2.76 -7.28 -4.08
N SER A 76 -1.88 -7.92 -4.85
CA SER A 76 -1.92 -9.36 -5.15
C SER A 76 -1.68 -10.25 -3.93
N VAL A 77 -0.83 -9.83 -2.99
CA VAL A 77 -0.54 -10.58 -1.76
C VAL A 77 -1.69 -10.46 -0.76
N VAL A 78 -2.37 -9.33 -0.71
CA VAL A 78 -3.47 -9.13 0.26
C VAL A 78 -4.80 -9.67 -0.28
N TRP A 79 -5.00 -9.64 -1.61
CA TRP A 79 -6.25 -9.99 -2.28
C TRP A 79 -6.82 -11.38 -1.92
N PRO A 80 -6.04 -12.47 -1.83
CA PRO A 80 -6.54 -13.81 -1.50
C PRO A 80 -7.24 -13.92 -0.13
N LEU A 81 -6.99 -12.97 0.77
CA LEU A 81 -7.58 -12.92 2.11
C LEU A 81 -8.94 -12.22 2.16
N LYS A 82 -9.45 -11.76 1.01
CA LYS A 82 -10.75 -11.11 0.84
C LYS A 82 -11.01 -9.97 1.86
N PRO A 83 -10.20 -8.89 1.86
CA PRO A 83 -10.43 -7.77 2.77
C PRO A 83 -11.69 -7.00 2.38
N ARG A 84 -12.32 -6.35 3.37
CA ARG A 84 -13.70 -5.82 3.25
C ARG A 84 -13.86 -4.68 2.22
N ASN A 85 -12.80 -3.91 1.92
CA ASN A 85 -12.81 -2.76 1.00
C ASN A 85 -11.55 -2.70 0.10
N TRP A 86 -11.05 -3.84 -0.37
CA TRP A 86 -9.76 -3.86 -1.08
C TRP A 86 -9.88 -3.49 -2.56
N SER A 87 -9.24 -2.40 -2.96
CA SER A 87 -9.14 -2.01 -4.38
C SER A 87 -7.73 -1.55 -4.72
N TYR A 88 -7.31 -1.85 -5.94
CA TYR A 88 -5.98 -1.47 -6.43
C TYR A 88 -5.74 0.04 -6.35
N ARG A 89 -6.77 0.85 -6.67
CA ARG A 89 -6.69 2.31 -6.60
C ARG A 89 -6.40 2.83 -5.20
N HIS A 90 -7.00 2.27 -4.16
CA HIS A 90 -6.72 2.70 -2.78
C HIS A 90 -5.30 2.34 -2.35
N VAL A 91 -4.83 1.13 -2.72
CA VAL A 91 -3.44 0.71 -2.47
C VAL A 91 -2.45 1.62 -3.19
N LEU A 92 -2.68 1.89 -4.48
CA LEU A 92 -1.83 2.79 -5.26
C LEU A 92 -1.81 4.21 -4.68
N THR A 93 -2.98 4.73 -4.29
CA THR A 93 -3.09 6.06 -3.66
C THR A 93 -2.30 6.09 -2.36
N PHE A 94 -2.46 5.07 -1.50
CA PHE A 94 -1.70 4.94 -0.26
C PHE A 94 -0.19 4.93 -0.52
N VAL A 95 0.30 4.04 -1.40
CA VAL A 95 1.73 3.94 -1.75
C VAL A 95 2.24 5.29 -2.27
N SER A 96 1.49 5.95 -3.15
CA SER A 96 1.88 7.24 -3.72
C SER A 96 1.95 8.37 -2.67
N LEU A 97 1.08 8.39 -1.68
CA LEU A 97 1.08 9.41 -0.61
C LEU A 97 2.26 9.23 0.36
N THR A 98 2.74 7.99 0.53
CA THR A 98 3.96 7.68 1.32
C THR A 98 5.28 8.04 0.62
N SER A 99 5.22 8.74 -0.51
CA SER A 99 6.39 9.29 -1.21
C SER A 99 7.02 10.49 -0.49
N LEU A 100 6.27 11.21 0.35
CA LEU A 100 6.75 12.45 0.98
C LEU A 100 7.95 12.24 1.94
N PRO A 101 7.97 11.21 2.84
CA PRO A 101 9.15 10.91 3.65
C PRO A 101 10.41 10.64 2.82
N ALA A 102 10.25 10.14 1.59
CA ALA A 102 11.37 9.90 0.69
C ALA A 102 12.03 11.19 0.17
N LEU A 103 11.42 12.36 0.34
CA LEU A 103 12.11 13.61 0.06
C LEU A 103 13.36 13.79 0.94
N LEU A 104 13.39 13.21 2.13
CA LEU A 104 14.54 13.29 3.05
C LEU A 104 15.81 12.65 2.47
N TYR A 105 15.70 11.63 1.62
CA TYR A 105 16.89 11.02 1.00
C TYR A 105 17.40 11.83 -0.19
N ALA A 106 16.58 12.72 -0.77
CA ALA A 106 16.99 13.52 -1.92
C ALA A 106 17.83 14.75 -1.50
N ILE A 107 18.08 14.92 -0.20
CA ILE A 107 18.90 16.02 0.33
C ILE A 107 20.38 15.64 0.16
N PRO A 108 21.18 16.39 -0.61
CA PRO A 108 22.57 16.06 -0.88
C PRO A 108 23.47 16.42 0.30
N VAL A 109 23.45 15.60 1.36
CA VAL A 109 24.25 15.82 2.58
C VAL A 109 25.75 15.78 2.31
N GLU A 110 26.17 15.11 1.24
CA GLU A 110 27.56 15.01 0.77
C GLU A 110 28.17 16.39 0.47
N ARG A 111 27.35 17.40 0.17
CA ARG A 111 27.81 18.76 -0.09
C ARG A 111 28.12 19.56 1.17
N PHE A 112 27.65 19.09 2.33
CA PHE A 112 27.69 19.85 3.59
C PHE A 112 28.59 19.23 4.67
N VAL A 113 28.88 17.93 4.59
CA VAL A 113 29.66 17.21 5.61
C VAL A 113 30.74 16.32 4.97
N PRO A 114 31.79 15.94 5.72
CA PRO A 114 32.79 14.98 5.24
C PRO A 114 32.16 13.66 4.80
N ILE A 115 32.77 12.99 3.80
CA ILE A 115 32.21 11.80 3.14
C ILE A 115 31.83 10.67 4.12
N SER A 116 32.64 10.43 5.15
CA SER A 116 32.36 9.40 6.16
C SER A 116 31.11 9.71 6.99
N THR A 117 30.89 10.98 7.31
CA THR A 117 29.68 11.45 7.99
C THR A 117 28.47 11.45 7.05
N ALA A 118 28.67 11.80 5.77
CA ALA A 118 27.62 11.79 4.76
C ALA A 118 27.02 10.39 4.58
N ILE A 119 27.87 9.36 4.48
CA ILE A 119 27.45 7.96 4.35
C ILE A 119 26.59 7.54 5.55
N SER A 120 27.07 7.79 6.77
CA SER A 120 26.34 7.45 8.00
C SER A 120 24.97 8.15 8.08
N LEU A 121 24.89 9.42 7.66
CA LEU A 121 23.62 10.17 7.61
C LEU A 121 22.68 9.63 6.54
N ASN A 122 23.17 9.32 5.35
CA ASN A 122 22.37 8.75 4.25
C ASN A 122 21.75 7.42 4.66
N ILE A 123 22.54 6.53 5.27
CA ILE A 123 22.06 5.26 5.79
C ILE A 123 21.04 5.48 6.90
N GLY A 124 21.29 6.43 7.81
CA GLY A 124 20.36 6.82 8.86
C GLY A 124 19.00 7.30 8.31
N PHE A 125 19.01 8.19 7.32
CA PHE A 125 17.78 8.65 6.66
C PHE A 125 17.04 7.53 5.96
N LEU A 126 17.76 6.67 5.23
CA LEU A 126 17.17 5.51 4.58
C LEU A 126 16.51 4.57 5.60
N ALA A 127 17.18 4.27 6.71
CA ALA A 127 16.65 3.44 7.77
C ALA A 127 15.38 4.04 8.40
N VAL A 128 15.39 5.33 8.73
CA VAL A 128 14.23 6.04 9.29
C VAL A 128 13.05 6.03 8.30
N VAL A 129 13.29 6.36 7.03
CA VAL A 129 12.25 6.40 6.00
C VAL A 129 11.68 5.01 5.73
N ALA A 130 12.53 3.98 5.66
CA ALA A 130 12.11 2.60 5.47
C ALA A 130 11.26 2.13 6.66
N ALA A 131 11.72 2.34 7.89
CA ALA A 131 10.98 1.99 9.10
C ALA A 131 9.63 2.71 9.15
N TRP A 132 9.59 4.01 8.80
CA TRP A 132 8.36 4.78 8.76
C TRP A 132 7.35 4.22 7.75
N ARG A 133 7.81 3.87 6.54
CA ARG A 133 6.96 3.26 5.50
C ARG A 133 6.42 1.90 5.92
N VAL A 134 7.25 1.05 6.53
CA VAL A 134 6.83 -0.25 7.05
C VAL A 134 5.76 -0.06 8.13
N ALA A 135 5.96 0.87 9.07
CA ALA A 135 4.97 1.19 10.10
C ALA A 135 3.64 1.69 9.48
N LEU A 136 3.71 2.59 8.48
CA LEU A 136 2.52 3.06 7.76
C LEU A 136 1.80 1.92 7.04
N PHE A 137 2.53 0.96 6.48
CA PHE A 137 1.94 -0.20 5.82
C PHE A 137 1.17 -1.09 6.82
N PHE A 138 1.74 -1.38 7.99
CA PHE A 138 1.02 -2.10 9.05
C PHE A 138 -0.19 -1.32 9.57
N PHE A 139 -0.06 0.00 9.71
CA PHE A 139 -1.18 0.87 10.07
C PHE A 139 -2.30 0.83 9.02
N TYR A 140 -1.96 0.87 7.74
CA TYR A 140 -2.92 0.77 6.65
C TYR A 140 -3.63 -0.58 6.64
N LEU A 141 -2.91 -1.69 6.76
CA LEU A 141 -3.51 -3.03 6.81
C LEU A 141 -4.42 -3.21 8.03
N SER A 142 -3.99 -2.77 9.21
CA SER A 142 -4.79 -2.90 10.44
C SER A 142 -6.04 -2.03 10.42
N ARG A 143 -5.98 -0.81 9.88
CA ARG A 143 -7.09 0.15 9.93
C ARG A 143 -8.04 0.06 8.74
N HIS A 144 -7.52 -0.12 7.53
CA HIS A 144 -8.31 -0.11 6.31
C HIS A 144 -8.77 -1.51 5.89
N ALA A 145 -7.88 -2.51 5.93
CA ALA A 145 -8.23 -3.88 5.54
C ALA A 145 -9.02 -4.63 6.62
N ASP A 146 -9.15 -4.07 7.84
CA ASP A 146 -9.91 -4.63 8.97
C ASP A 146 -9.48 -6.05 9.33
N LEU A 147 -8.18 -6.32 9.13
CA LEU A 147 -7.56 -7.61 9.37
C LEU A 147 -7.18 -7.75 10.85
N HIS A 148 -7.42 -8.94 11.40
CA HIS A 148 -6.93 -9.29 12.73
C HIS A 148 -5.40 -9.13 12.79
N TRP A 149 -4.87 -8.68 13.92
CA TRP A 149 -3.44 -8.38 14.12
C TRP A 149 -2.51 -9.49 13.58
N PHE A 150 -2.83 -10.75 13.83
CA PHE A 150 -2.05 -11.89 13.33
C PHE A 150 -1.99 -11.96 11.80
N LYS A 151 -3.12 -11.73 11.11
CA LYS A 151 -3.17 -11.69 9.64
C LYS A 151 -2.36 -10.51 9.12
N THR A 152 -2.48 -9.35 9.76
CA THR A 152 -1.71 -8.14 9.43
C THR A 152 -0.21 -8.38 9.55
N MET A 153 0.26 -9.06 10.60
CA MET A 153 1.66 -9.44 10.77
C MET A 153 2.14 -10.33 9.62
N VAL A 154 1.45 -11.44 9.34
CA VAL A 154 1.85 -12.39 8.29
C VAL A 154 1.91 -11.71 6.92
N VAL A 155 0.87 -10.95 6.58
CA VAL A 155 0.74 -10.30 5.26
C VAL A 155 1.66 -9.10 5.11
N GLY A 156 1.96 -8.41 6.21
CA GLY A 156 2.91 -7.29 6.21
C GLY A 156 4.36 -7.75 6.10
N LEU A 157 4.72 -8.82 6.82
CA LEU A 157 6.07 -9.37 6.86
C LEU A 157 6.44 -10.14 5.59
N LEU A 158 5.49 -10.84 4.96
CA LEU A 158 5.74 -11.69 3.79
C LEU A 158 6.33 -10.93 2.58
N PRO A 159 5.77 -9.80 2.10
CA PRO A 159 6.38 -9.06 1.00
C PRO A 159 7.73 -8.44 1.40
N LEU A 160 7.89 -8.04 2.67
CA LEU A 160 9.17 -7.50 3.17
C LEU A 160 10.27 -8.57 3.16
N SER A 161 10.00 -9.75 3.72
CA SER A 161 10.94 -10.87 3.75
C SER A 161 11.23 -11.42 2.36
N ALA A 162 10.24 -11.45 1.48
CA ALA A 162 10.41 -11.83 0.07
C ALA A 162 11.37 -10.86 -0.65
N ILE A 163 11.17 -9.54 -0.52
CA ILE A 163 12.05 -8.55 -1.15
C ILE A 163 13.49 -8.70 -0.67
N VAL A 164 13.71 -8.78 0.65
CA VAL A 164 15.06 -8.93 1.23
C VAL A 164 15.72 -10.25 0.78
N SER A 165 14.97 -11.35 0.79
CA SER A 165 15.49 -12.65 0.39
C SER A 165 15.81 -12.70 -1.12
N SER A 166 14.97 -12.08 -1.96
CA SER A 166 15.23 -11.96 -3.40
C SER A 166 16.45 -11.11 -3.70
N LEU A 167 16.63 -9.98 -3.00
CA LEU A 167 17.83 -9.14 -3.11
C LEU A 167 19.11 -9.91 -2.78
N PHE A 168 19.04 -10.75 -1.73
CA PHE A 168 20.15 -11.61 -1.35
C PHE A 168 20.44 -12.69 -2.41
N PHE A 169 19.43 -13.44 -2.85
CA PHE A 169 19.59 -14.51 -3.84
C PHE A 169 20.10 -14.02 -5.19
N LEU A 170 19.67 -12.83 -5.62
CA LEU A 170 20.11 -12.22 -6.87
C LEU A 170 21.50 -11.56 -6.74
N ASN A 171 22.13 -11.65 -5.56
CA ASN A 171 23.38 -10.98 -5.20
C ASN A 171 23.36 -9.47 -5.47
N LEU A 172 22.15 -8.88 -5.58
CA LEU A 172 21.93 -7.45 -5.82
C LEU A 172 22.16 -6.61 -4.57
N HIS A 173 22.53 -7.23 -3.45
CA HIS A 173 22.75 -6.52 -2.20
C HIS A 173 23.89 -5.51 -2.31
N ASN A 174 25.03 -5.89 -2.91
CA ASN A 174 26.15 -4.97 -3.14
C ASN A 174 25.74 -3.81 -4.06
N VAL A 175 25.02 -4.13 -5.14
CA VAL A 175 24.55 -3.12 -6.12
C VAL A 175 23.57 -2.12 -5.50
N VAL A 176 22.65 -2.57 -4.65
CA VAL A 176 21.70 -1.67 -3.98
C VAL A 176 22.39 -0.80 -2.94
N PHE A 177 23.37 -1.32 -2.20
CA PHE A 177 24.15 -0.51 -1.25
C PHE A 177 25.06 0.51 -1.95
N ASP A 178 25.72 0.13 -3.04
CA ASP A 178 26.53 1.06 -3.83
C ASP A 178 25.65 2.19 -4.43
N ILE A 179 24.45 1.84 -4.91
CA ILE A 179 23.48 2.78 -5.49
C ILE A 179 22.73 3.61 -4.42
N MET A 180 22.58 3.13 -3.18
CA MET A 180 21.83 3.83 -2.11
C MET A 180 22.73 4.55 -1.10
N GLY A 181 23.99 4.15 -0.95
CA GLY A 181 24.99 4.78 -0.08
C GLY A 181 25.80 5.88 -0.76
N GLY A 182 25.65 6.06 -2.07
CA GLY A 182 26.38 7.09 -2.83
C GLY A 182 27.85 6.75 -3.07
N LEU A 183 28.23 5.47 -2.90
CA LEU A 183 29.60 4.98 -3.09
C LEU A 183 29.87 4.83 -4.59
N ARG A 184 30.27 5.93 -5.22
CA ARG A 184 30.50 6.00 -6.68
C ARG A 184 31.95 5.95 -7.13
N ASP A 185 32.91 5.87 -6.22
CA ASP A 185 34.32 5.79 -6.59
C ASP A 185 35.08 4.71 -5.83
N GLU A 186 36.00 4.13 -6.59
CA GLU A 186 36.77 2.91 -6.39
C GLU A 186 37.63 2.92 -5.11
N GLY A 187 37.46 1.92 -4.25
CA GLY A 187 38.38 1.65 -3.14
C GLY A 187 37.92 0.44 -2.30
N PRO A 188 38.84 -0.44 -1.83
CA PRO A 188 38.48 -1.54 -0.94
C PRO A 188 37.90 -0.99 0.37
N SER A 189 36.66 -1.39 0.65
CA SER A 189 35.81 -0.89 1.74
C SER A 189 36.40 -1.08 3.15
N PRO A 190 36.37 -0.04 4.02
CA PRO A 190 36.42 -0.23 5.47
C PRO A 190 34.99 -0.20 6.04
N HIS A 191 34.19 -1.26 5.86
CA HIS A 191 32.78 -1.29 6.32
C HIS A 191 32.33 -2.65 6.90
N GLU A 192 33.03 -3.14 7.93
CA GLU A 192 32.66 -4.40 8.62
C GLU A 192 31.29 -4.33 9.32
N GLY A 193 30.84 -3.14 9.75
CA GLY A 193 29.58 -2.96 10.48
C GLY A 193 28.31 -3.09 9.62
N GLU A 194 28.34 -2.66 8.36
CA GLU A 194 27.13 -2.58 7.52
C GLU A 194 26.77 -3.95 6.92
N TYR A 195 27.78 -4.73 6.54
CA TYR A 195 27.61 -6.12 6.15
C TYR A 195 26.98 -6.95 7.26
N SER A 196 27.26 -6.64 8.53
CA SER A 196 26.70 -7.38 9.67
C SER A 196 25.18 -7.21 9.80
N VAL A 197 24.65 -5.99 9.62
CA VAL A 197 23.21 -5.69 9.71
C VAL A 197 22.47 -6.34 8.55
N LEU A 198 23.03 -6.25 7.34
CA LEU A 198 22.47 -6.89 6.16
C LEU A 198 22.44 -8.42 6.30
N MET A 199 23.53 -9.00 6.78
CA MET A 199 23.61 -10.45 6.99
C MET A 199 22.61 -10.91 8.05
N LEU A 200 22.45 -10.16 9.15
CA LEU A 200 21.43 -10.42 10.16
C LEU A 200 20.01 -10.33 9.58
N LEU A 201 19.69 -9.25 8.85
CA LEU A 201 18.38 -9.06 8.22
C LEU A 201 18.07 -10.14 7.19
N THR A 202 19.07 -10.56 6.43
CA THR A 202 18.95 -11.65 5.46
C THR A 202 18.67 -12.97 6.17
N MET A 203 19.47 -13.30 7.19
CA MET A 203 19.30 -14.54 7.96
C MET A 203 17.90 -14.60 8.59
N LEU A 204 17.46 -13.51 9.21
CA LEU A 204 16.11 -13.39 9.75
C LEU A 204 15.04 -13.54 8.66
N SER A 205 15.21 -12.89 7.51
CA SER A 205 14.24 -12.95 6.40
C SER A 205 14.11 -14.36 5.82
N VAL A 206 15.23 -15.05 5.59
CA VAL A 206 15.26 -16.43 5.08
C VAL A 206 14.65 -17.39 6.11
N MET A 207 14.95 -17.21 7.39
CA MET A 207 14.35 -18.04 8.44
C MET A 207 12.85 -17.80 8.59
N LEU A 208 12.38 -16.56 8.38
CA LEU A 208 10.97 -16.20 8.50
C LEU A 208 10.14 -16.54 7.25
N ILE A 209 10.73 -16.62 6.05
CA ILE A 209 9.94 -16.77 4.82
C ILE A 209 9.15 -18.07 4.77
N ILE A 210 9.75 -19.20 5.20
CA ILE A 210 9.10 -20.51 5.23
C ILE A 210 7.89 -20.53 6.19
N PRO A 211 8.02 -20.17 7.48
CA PRO A 211 6.87 -20.15 8.38
C PRO A 211 5.82 -19.12 7.97
N LEU A 212 6.22 -17.97 7.41
CA LEU A 212 5.28 -16.98 6.87
C LEU A 212 4.50 -17.52 5.68
N LEU A 213 5.14 -18.23 4.75
CA LEU A 213 4.46 -18.84 3.60
C LEU A 213 3.47 -19.93 4.04
N LEU A 214 3.87 -20.79 4.98
CA LEU A 214 3.00 -21.84 5.51
C LEU A 214 1.77 -21.26 6.23
N THR A 215 1.98 -20.26 7.08
CA THR A 215 0.88 -19.58 7.79
C THR A 215 -0.01 -18.81 6.83
N TYR A 216 0.55 -18.13 5.83
CA TYR A 216 -0.20 -17.44 4.79
C TYR A 216 -1.07 -18.39 3.96
N ALA A 217 -0.52 -19.53 3.51
CA ALA A 217 -1.26 -20.57 2.80
C ALA A 217 -2.41 -21.14 3.67
N GLY A 218 -2.14 -21.39 4.95
CA GLY A 218 -3.16 -21.83 5.91
C GLY A 218 -4.29 -20.81 6.10
N LEU A 219 -3.96 -19.51 6.17
CA LEU A 219 -4.94 -18.43 6.28
C LEU A 219 -5.84 -18.35 5.03
N ILE A 220 -5.26 -18.47 3.83
CA ILE A 220 -6.02 -18.50 2.57
C ILE A 220 -6.96 -19.70 2.55
N TYR A 221 -6.46 -20.88 2.92
CA TYR A 221 -7.25 -22.10 2.93
C TYR A 221 -8.45 -22.00 3.88
N HIS A 222 -8.22 -21.48 5.09
CA HIS A 222 -9.27 -21.26 6.08
C HIS A 222 -10.35 -20.27 5.57
N GLU A 223 -9.95 -19.13 5.00
CA GLU A 223 -10.90 -18.13 4.47
C GLU A 223 -11.74 -18.66 3.30
N HIS A 224 -11.19 -19.55 2.47
CA HIS A 224 -11.93 -20.15 1.37
C HIS A 224 -12.91 -21.24 1.83
N LYS A 225 -12.56 -22.04 2.85
CA LYS A 225 -13.44 -23.08 3.38
C LYS A 225 -14.59 -22.57 4.23
N VAL A 226 -14.41 -21.47 4.96
CA VAL A 226 -15.42 -20.99 5.93
C VAL A 226 -16.51 -20.12 5.28
N LYS A 227 -16.28 -19.53 4.10
CA LYS A 227 -17.23 -18.61 3.43
C LYS A 227 -18.15 -19.15 2.33
N PRO A 228 -18.30 -20.47 2.01
CA PRO A 228 -19.13 -20.86 0.86
C PRO A 228 -20.66 -20.77 1.09
N ASN A 229 -21.16 -20.44 2.29
CA ASN A 229 -22.59 -20.61 2.61
C ASN A 229 -23.46 -19.35 2.72
N ARG A 230 -22.94 -18.12 2.61
CA ARG A 230 -23.80 -16.91 2.76
C ARG A 230 -24.49 -16.44 1.48
N THR A 231 -23.95 -16.75 0.31
CA THR A 231 -24.56 -16.31 -0.96
C THR A 231 -25.81 -17.11 -1.32
N ASN A 232 -25.96 -18.34 -0.82
CA ASN A 232 -27.15 -19.17 -1.06
C ASN A 232 -28.30 -18.90 -0.07
N ALA A 233 -28.05 -18.17 1.02
CA ALA A 233 -29.09 -17.84 2.01
C ALA A 233 -29.95 -16.66 1.53
N LEU A 234 -29.33 -15.60 0.99
CA LEU A 234 -30.05 -14.42 0.50
C LEU A 234 -30.85 -14.67 -0.79
N SER A 235 -30.42 -15.65 -1.61
CA SER A 235 -31.17 -16.07 -2.81
C SER A 235 -32.38 -16.95 -2.49
N ARG A 236 -32.46 -17.55 -1.29
CA ARG A 236 -33.61 -18.36 -0.86
C ARG A 236 -34.68 -17.54 -0.15
N GLU A 237 -34.30 -16.45 0.52
CA GLU A 237 -35.24 -15.60 1.26
C GLU A 237 -35.99 -14.59 0.37
N GLN A 238 -35.55 -14.38 -0.89
CA GLN A 238 -36.21 -13.47 -1.84
C GLN A 238 -37.08 -14.15 -2.90
N VAL A 239 -37.26 -15.48 -2.87
CA VAL A 239 -37.98 -16.24 -3.91
C VAL A 239 -39.22 -16.98 -3.38
N GLU A 240 -39.73 -16.61 -2.21
CA GLU A 240 -41.05 -17.07 -1.75
C GLU A 240 -42.07 -15.92 -1.85
N PRO A 241 -42.62 -15.64 -3.05
CA PRO A 241 -43.81 -14.80 -3.15
C PRO A 241 -45.00 -15.61 -2.64
N ASP A 242 -45.64 -15.09 -1.60
CA ASP A 242 -46.93 -15.48 -1.05
C ASP A 242 -47.88 -16.01 -2.13
N ALA A 243 -47.98 -17.32 -2.23
CA ALA A 243 -49.03 -18.02 -2.93
C ALA A 243 -50.01 -18.57 -1.88
N SER A 244 -50.92 -17.72 -1.38
CA SER A 244 -52.25 -18.14 -0.93
C SER A 244 -53.04 -16.95 -0.36
N LEU A 245 -53.87 -16.33 -1.19
CA LEU A 245 -55.17 -15.82 -0.75
C LEU A 245 -56.08 -15.73 -1.98
N ASP A 246 -56.62 -16.90 -2.26
CA ASP A 246 -57.71 -17.17 -3.17
C ASP A 246 -59.04 -16.73 -2.52
N LEU A 247 -60.05 -16.50 -3.38
CA LEU A 247 -61.50 -16.44 -3.15
C LEU A 247 -62.21 -15.06 -3.06
N ASP A 248 -62.75 -14.68 -4.22
CA ASP A 248 -64.19 -14.66 -4.50
C ASP A 248 -65.07 -13.60 -3.80
N THR A 249 -65.50 -12.58 -4.55
CA THR A 249 -66.92 -12.14 -4.56
C THR A 249 -67.28 -11.42 -5.88
N PRO A 250 -68.51 -11.61 -6.40
CA PRO A 250 -68.94 -11.14 -7.71
C PRO A 250 -69.76 -9.83 -7.65
N ASN A 251 -69.79 -9.11 -8.78
CA ASN A 251 -70.83 -8.18 -9.26
C ASN A 251 -71.58 -7.30 -8.25
N GLU A 252 -71.45 -5.97 -8.35
CA GLU A 252 -72.65 -5.12 -8.54
C GLU A 252 -72.35 -3.89 -9.41
N VAL A 253 -73.11 -3.85 -10.51
CA VAL A 253 -73.39 -2.70 -11.37
C VAL A 253 -74.33 -1.77 -10.60
N PHE A 254 -74.12 -0.45 -10.61
CA PHE A 254 -75.06 0.55 -11.16
C PHE A 254 -74.55 2.00 -10.95
N PRO A 255 -74.94 2.94 -11.84
CA PRO A 255 -74.48 4.32 -11.87
C PRO A 255 -75.48 5.30 -11.23
N ASN A 256 -75.08 6.58 -11.24
CA ASN A 256 -75.93 7.78 -11.37
C ASN A 256 -76.37 8.50 -10.08
N HIS A 257 -75.86 9.72 -9.87
CA HIS A 257 -76.67 10.95 -9.70
C HIS A 257 -75.72 12.16 -9.55
N ARG A 258 -75.71 13.07 -10.54
CA ARG A 258 -76.21 14.46 -10.42
C ARG A 258 -76.14 15.05 -9.02
N GLU A 259 -75.33 16.09 -8.86
CA GLU A 259 -75.84 17.36 -8.33
C GLU A 259 -75.00 18.55 -8.80
N LYS A 260 -75.69 19.47 -9.48
CA LYS A 260 -75.31 20.87 -9.68
C LYS A 260 -75.97 21.66 -8.55
N ALA A 261 -75.27 22.65 -7.99
CA ALA A 261 -75.72 23.86 -7.28
C ALA A 261 -74.62 24.21 -6.26
N SER A 262 -74.08 25.42 -6.11
CA SER A 262 -74.34 26.75 -6.66
C SER A 262 -73.03 27.54 -6.62
#